data_AF-A0A956REZ4-F1
#
_entry.id   AF-A0A956REZ4-F1
#
_cell.length_a   1.000
_cell.length_b   1.000
_cell.length_c   1.000
_cell.angle_alpha   90.00
_cell.angle_beta   90.00
_cell.angle_gamma   90.00
#
_symmetry.space_group_name_H-M   'P 1'
#
loop_
_entity.id
_entity.type
_entity.pdbx_description
1 polymer ?
#
loop_
_entity_poly.entity_id
_entity_poly.type
_entity_poly.pdbx_seq_one_letter_code
_entity_poly.pdbx_strand_id
1 'polypeptide(L)'
;MPNTRFTKFIRHAMTLAGAALLVPLLSACPSGDVGAPCNHGDVEPPQAETVTFPALSCNDLLCVYADTNKPETVDCVDDNQCNEGQDQPRFECSAGQCRLNLNYVLERSMCSRSCEVDGDCLDGGITDRVLAPETNCVGSFKCVVIQKLGEFCCRPLCVCTDDLNEAVTDELEQECAQGAAAACEDDETTPTTPEG
;
A
#
# COMPACT_ATOMS: atom_id res chain seq x y z
N MET A 1 38.66 85.24 -0.29
CA MET A 1 39.05 84.21 -1.29
C MET A 1 38.46 82.85 -0.86
N PRO A 2 38.12 81.99 -1.83
CA PRO A 2 37.11 80.91 -1.79
C PRO A 2 37.71 79.61 -1.20
N ASN A 3 37.08 78.43 -1.15
CA ASN A 3 35.71 77.90 -1.10
C ASN A 3 35.89 76.36 -1.27
N THR A 4 35.03 75.57 -0.64
CA THR A 4 34.47 74.28 -1.12
C THR A 4 35.28 72.97 -1.29
N ARG A 5 34.67 71.92 -0.69
CA ARG A 5 34.21 70.61 -1.25
C ARG A 5 35.10 69.36 -1.11
N PHE A 6 34.65 68.36 -0.32
CA PHE A 6 33.91 67.11 -0.68
C PHE A 6 34.84 66.11 -1.43
N THR A 7 34.97 64.82 -1.10
CA THR A 7 33.94 63.76 -1.08
C THR A 7 34.52 62.44 -0.53
N LYS A 8 33.62 61.59 -0.01
CA LYS A 8 33.69 60.18 0.44
C LYS A 8 34.48 59.20 -0.48
N PHE A 9 34.89 58.03 0.05
CA PHE A 9 34.33 56.68 -0.27
C PHE A 9 35.22 55.49 0.21
N ILE A 10 34.68 54.72 1.18
CA ILE A 10 34.55 53.24 1.35
C ILE A 10 35.76 52.29 1.18
N ARG A 11 35.91 51.35 2.14
CA ARG A 11 36.09 49.85 2.03
C ARG A 11 37.03 49.36 3.17
N HIS A 12 36.78 48.32 3.98
CA HIS A 12 36.09 47.05 3.78
C HIS A 12 35.47 46.50 5.10
N ALA A 13 34.33 45.81 4.94
CA ALA A 13 33.69 45.00 5.97
C ALA A 13 34.44 43.67 6.17
N MET A 14 34.68 43.29 7.42
CA MET A 14 35.17 41.97 7.80
C MET A 14 34.04 40.94 7.72
N THR A 15 34.26 39.94 6.88
CA THR A 15 33.68 38.61 6.93
C THR A 15 34.05 37.93 8.24
N LEU A 16 33.06 37.45 9.00
CA LEU A 16 33.30 36.39 9.98
C LEU A 16 32.08 35.47 10.02
N ALA A 17 32.36 34.21 9.70
CA ALA A 17 31.45 33.10 9.59
C ALA A 17 30.75 32.82 10.92
N GLY A 18 29.42 32.72 10.87
CA GLY A 18 28.59 32.13 11.90
C GLY A 18 27.59 31.22 11.22
N ALA A 19 28.02 29.98 10.96
CA ALA A 19 27.16 28.91 10.46
C ALA A 19 26.10 28.57 11.51
N ALA A 20 24.97 29.27 11.46
CA ALA A 20 23.77 28.88 12.20
C ALA A 20 22.98 27.90 11.31
N LEU A 21 23.23 26.61 11.57
CA LEU A 21 22.33 25.47 11.41
C LEU A 21 21.12 25.72 10.47
N LEU A 22 21.32 25.47 9.18
CA LEU A 22 20.23 24.99 8.33
C LEU A 22 19.87 23.59 8.82
N VAL A 23 19.00 23.51 9.82
CA VAL A 23 18.24 22.28 10.08
C VAL A 23 17.47 22.05 8.79
N PRO A 24 17.75 20.99 7.99
CA PRO A 24 16.81 20.63 6.97
C PRO A 24 15.53 20.35 7.76
N LEU A 25 14.47 21.11 7.47
CA LEU A 25 13.13 20.66 7.77
C LEU A 25 13.05 19.31 7.07
N LEU A 26 13.35 18.24 7.81
CA LEU A 26 12.85 16.92 7.53
C LEU A 26 11.36 17.17 7.45
N SER A 27 10.87 17.31 6.23
CA SER A 27 9.49 17.12 5.92
C SER A 27 9.19 15.74 6.49
N ALA A 28 8.69 15.71 7.73
CA ALA A 28 8.02 14.55 8.25
C ALA A 28 6.97 14.25 7.18
N CYS A 29 7.19 13.18 6.43
CA CYS A 29 6.19 12.67 5.52
C CYS A 29 4.90 12.58 6.35
N PRO A 30 3.79 13.19 5.90
CA PRO A 30 2.56 13.13 6.67
C PRO A 30 2.27 11.65 6.97
N SER A 31 2.11 11.34 8.25
CA SER A 31 2.05 10.00 8.86
C SER A 31 0.85 9.15 8.44
N GLY A 32 0.27 9.44 7.27
CA GLY A 32 -0.94 8.82 6.78
C GLY A 32 -0.92 8.60 5.29
N ASP A 33 -0.52 7.40 4.93
CA ASP A 33 -0.60 6.83 3.60
C ASP A 33 -1.68 5.74 3.52
N VAL A 34 -2.38 5.38 4.61
CA VAL A 34 -3.41 4.35 4.55
C VAL A 34 -4.48 4.78 3.54
N GLY A 35 -4.66 3.96 2.51
CA GLY A 35 -5.56 4.25 1.41
C GLY A 35 -5.00 5.11 0.28
N ALA A 36 -3.73 5.53 0.35
CA ALA A 36 -3.08 6.15 -0.80
C ALA A 36 -2.90 5.12 -1.93
N PRO A 37 -3.04 5.50 -3.21
CA PRO A 37 -2.75 4.61 -4.31
C PRO A 37 -1.28 4.21 -4.26
N CYS A 38 -1.01 2.92 -4.43
CA CYS A 38 0.36 2.43 -4.49
C CYS A 38 1.04 2.85 -5.81
N ASN A 39 2.33 3.20 -5.73
CA ASN A 39 3.14 3.35 -6.92
C ASN A 39 3.82 2.02 -7.23
N HIS A 40 3.25 1.32 -8.19
CA HIS A 40 3.80 0.08 -8.71
C HIS A 40 4.76 0.44 -9.83
N GLY A 41 6.00 -0.08 -9.79
CA GLY A 41 6.86 -0.05 -10.96
C GLY A 41 6.27 -0.91 -12.10
N ASP A 42 7.03 -1.14 -13.16
CA ASP A 42 6.67 -2.09 -14.22
C ASP A 42 6.79 -3.55 -13.74
N VAL A 43 5.99 -3.95 -12.76
CA VAL A 43 5.96 -5.31 -12.20
C VAL A 43 4.59 -5.95 -12.43
N GLU A 44 4.60 -7.20 -12.89
CA GLU A 44 3.39 -8.00 -13.04
C GLU A 44 2.90 -8.41 -11.63
N PRO A 45 1.64 -8.15 -11.26
CA PRO A 45 1.14 -8.46 -9.94
C PRO A 45 1.09 -9.99 -9.78
N PRO A 46 1.45 -10.54 -8.60
CA PRO A 46 1.17 -11.93 -8.32
C PRO A 46 -0.34 -12.17 -8.40
N GLN A 47 -0.71 -13.38 -8.83
CA GLN A 47 -2.11 -13.82 -8.87
C GLN A 47 -2.65 -14.25 -7.50
N ALA A 48 -2.06 -13.75 -6.42
CA ALA A 48 -2.41 -14.11 -5.05
C ALA A 48 -2.69 -12.83 -4.23
N GLU A 49 -3.49 -13.00 -3.18
CA GLU A 49 -4.13 -12.01 -2.28
C GLU A 49 -3.17 -11.03 -1.56
N THR A 50 -1.92 -10.93 -2.01
CA THR A 50 -0.94 -9.99 -1.48
C THR A 50 0.07 -9.60 -2.56
N VAL A 51 0.15 -8.30 -2.86
CA VAL A 51 1.19 -7.74 -3.72
C VAL A 51 2.16 -6.92 -2.89
N THR A 52 3.12 -7.58 -2.24
CA THR A 52 4.30 -6.88 -1.70
C THR A 52 5.40 -6.83 -2.75
N PHE A 53 5.33 -5.80 -3.60
CA PHE A 53 6.51 -5.24 -4.25
C PHE A 53 6.92 -3.99 -3.47
N PRO A 54 8.20 -3.57 -3.47
CA PRO A 54 8.67 -2.48 -2.61
C PRO A 54 7.82 -1.23 -2.87
N ALA A 55 6.82 -1.01 -2.01
CA ALA A 55 5.86 0.05 -2.15
C ALA A 55 6.52 1.28 -1.53
N LEU A 56 7.57 1.78 -2.21
CA LEU A 56 8.39 2.89 -1.75
C LEU A 56 7.57 4.18 -1.52
N SER A 57 6.35 4.22 -2.06
CA SER A 57 5.36 5.26 -1.83
C SER A 57 4.59 5.12 -0.52
N CYS A 58 4.54 3.92 0.06
CA CYS A 58 3.88 3.63 1.33
C CYS A 58 4.90 3.74 2.47
N ASN A 59 4.51 4.35 3.59
CA ASN A 59 5.37 4.55 4.76
C ASN A 59 5.80 3.22 5.37
N ASP A 60 4.87 2.26 5.46
CA ASP A 60 5.14 0.91 5.97
C ASP A 60 5.58 -0.06 4.86
N LEU A 61 5.83 0.44 3.64
CA LEU A 61 6.17 -0.33 2.43
C LEU A 61 5.14 -1.43 2.09
N LEU A 62 3.92 -1.26 2.59
CA LEU A 62 2.84 -2.23 2.47
C LEU A 62 1.82 -1.76 1.45
N CYS A 63 1.60 -2.59 0.44
CA CYS A 63 0.56 -2.40 -0.56
C CYS A 63 -0.38 -3.60 -0.56
N VAL A 64 -1.68 -3.35 -0.42
CA VAL A 64 -2.69 -4.40 -0.24
C VAL A 64 -3.77 -4.29 -1.31
N TYR A 65 -4.10 -5.45 -1.87
CA TYR A 65 -5.32 -5.71 -2.64
C TYR A 65 -6.00 -6.91 -1.98
N ALA A 66 -7.19 -6.70 -1.40
CA ALA A 66 -7.81 -7.67 -0.51
C ALA A 66 -9.09 -8.32 -1.07
N ASP A 67 -9.43 -8.03 -2.33
CA ASP A 67 -10.59 -8.64 -2.98
C ASP A 67 -10.26 -10.09 -3.36
N THR A 68 -11.05 -11.00 -2.79
CA THR A 68 -10.91 -12.45 -2.91
C THR A 68 -11.86 -13.05 -3.95
N ASN A 69 -12.63 -12.22 -4.64
CA ASN A 69 -13.60 -12.69 -5.62
C ASN A 69 -12.91 -13.30 -6.85
N LYS A 70 -13.45 -14.41 -7.32
CA LYS A 70 -12.98 -15.14 -8.50
C LYS A 70 -13.98 -15.01 -9.64
N PRO A 71 -13.56 -15.14 -10.90
CA PRO A 71 -14.50 -15.14 -12.02
C PRO A 71 -15.41 -16.37 -11.92
N GLU A 72 -16.68 -16.22 -12.27
CA GLU A 72 -17.65 -17.32 -12.25
C GLU A 72 -17.36 -18.36 -13.34
N THR A 73 -16.84 -17.88 -14.48
CA THR A 73 -16.40 -18.70 -15.61
C THR A 73 -14.87 -18.72 -15.68
N VAL A 74 -14.30 -19.87 -15.99
CA VAL A 74 -12.84 -20.01 -16.13
C VAL A 74 -12.42 -19.84 -17.60
N ASP A 75 -13.25 -20.29 -18.54
CA ASP A 75 -12.98 -20.19 -19.98
C ASP A 75 -13.72 -18.99 -20.59
N CYS A 76 -13.07 -18.31 -21.54
CA CYS A 76 -13.61 -17.11 -22.16
C CYS A 76 -13.14 -16.89 -23.60
N VAL A 77 -13.88 -16.03 -24.29
CA VAL A 77 -13.56 -15.49 -25.62
C VAL A 77 -13.25 -13.99 -25.52
N ASP A 78 -13.90 -13.29 -24.60
CA ASP A 78 -13.72 -11.86 -24.35
C ASP A 78 -13.98 -11.51 -22.87
N ASP A 79 -13.65 -10.28 -22.50
CA ASP A 79 -13.78 -9.78 -21.12
C ASP A 79 -15.22 -9.76 -20.63
N ASN A 80 -16.22 -9.64 -21.51
CA ASN A 80 -17.62 -9.57 -21.09
C ASN A 80 -18.05 -10.90 -20.45
N GLN A 81 -17.57 -12.03 -20.98
CA GLN A 81 -17.85 -13.35 -20.42
C GLN A 81 -17.25 -13.53 -19.02
N CYS A 82 -16.11 -12.92 -18.73
CA CYS A 82 -15.46 -13.00 -17.43
C CYS A 82 -16.14 -12.12 -16.36
N ASN A 83 -16.91 -11.11 -16.79
CA ASN A 83 -17.56 -10.14 -15.90
C ASN A 83 -19.09 -10.25 -15.93
N GLU A 84 -19.64 -11.33 -16.47
CA GLU A 84 -21.09 -11.57 -16.40
C GLU A 84 -21.53 -11.66 -14.93
N GLY A 85 -22.60 -10.93 -14.58
CA GLY A 85 -23.11 -10.87 -13.20
C GLY A 85 -22.30 -10.01 -12.23
N GLN A 86 -21.23 -9.33 -12.69
CA GLN A 86 -20.42 -8.46 -11.86
C GLN A 86 -20.87 -6.99 -11.92
N ASP A 87 -20.79 -6.29 -10.80
CA ASP A 87 -21.15 -4.86 -10.71
C ASP A 87 -20.14 -3.94 -11.40
N GLN A 88 -18.89 -4.42 -11.58
CA GLN A 88 -17.80 -3.68 -12.19
C GLN A 88 -16.86 -4.61 -12.96
N PRO A 89 -16.28 -4.18 -14.10
CA PRO A 89 -15.36 -4.98 -14.88
C PRO A 89 -14.02 -5.09 -14.15
N ARG A 90 -13.73 -6.27 -13.60
CA ARG A 90 -12.50 -6.55 -12.83
C ARG A 90 -11.66 -7.69 -13.41
N PHE A 91 -12.24 -8.50 -14.28
CA PHE A 91 -11.56 -9.62 -14.93
C PHE A 91 -11.29 -9.33 -16.40
N GLU A 92 -10.25 -9.95 -16.96
CA GLU A 92 -9.94 -9.94 -18.39
C GLU A 92 -9.85 -11.37 -18.93
N CYS A 93 -10.16 -11.52 -20.21
CA CYS A 93 -9.96 -12.77 -20.93
C CYS A 93 -8.57 -12.77 -21.56
N SER A 94 -7.70 -13.64 -21.06
CA SER A 94 -6.34 -13.77 -21.56
C SER A 94 -6.02 -15.22 -21.87
N ALA A 95 -5.55 -15.48 -23.09
CA ALA A 95 -5.27 -16.84 -23.59
C ALA A 95 -6.46 -17.82 -23.42
N GLY A 96 -7.70 -17.31 -23.49
CA GLY A 96 -8.92 -18.10 -23.34
C GLY A 96 -9.31 -18.38 -21.89
N GLN A 97 -8.63 -17.78 -20.91
CA GLN A 97 -8.91 -17.94 -19.49
C GLN A 97 -9.25 -16.60 -18.83
N CYS A 98 -10.28 -16.61 -17.99
CA CYS A 98 -10.61 -15.47 -17.15
C CYS A 98 -9.57 -15.34 -16.04
N ARG A 99 -8.95 -14.18 -15.97
CA ARG A 99 -8.03 -13.82 -14.89
C ARG A 99 -8.32 -12.42 -14.40
N LEU A 100 -7.80 -12.11 -13.22
CA LEU A 100 -7.93 -10.78 -12.66
C LEU A 100 -7.19 -9.75 -13.53
N ASN A 101 -7.85 -8.63 -13.84
CA ASN A 101 -7.27 -7.57 -14.64
C ASN A 101 -6.20 -6.85 -13.81
N LEU A 102 -4.98 -6.81 -14.34
CA LEU A 102 -3.84 -6.19 -13.66
C LEU A 102 -4.09 -4.70 -13.39
N ASN A 103 -4.64 -3.92 -14.34
CA ASN A 103 -4.94 -2.50 -14.10
C ASN A 103 -5.96 -2.33 -12.96
N TYR A 104 -6.97 -3.20 -12.90
CA TYR A 104 -7.93 -3.19 -11.80
C TYR A 104 -7.25 -3.42 -10.45
N VAL A 105 -6.36 -4.42 -10.37
CA VAL A 105 -5.56 -4.66 -9.15
C VAL A 105 -4.77 -3.42 -8.77
N LEU A 106 -4.07 -2.78 -9.71
CA LEU A 106 -3.25 -1.60 -9.40
C LEU A 106 -4.09 -0.41 -8.91
N GLU A 107 -5.25 -0.17 -9.52
CA GLU A 107 -6.18 0.90 -9.15
C GLU A 107 -6.79 0.68 -7.76
N ARG A 108 -7.03 -0.58 -7.39
CA ARG A 108 -7.58 -0.99 -6.10
C ARG A 108 -6.52 -1.30 -5.04
N SER A 109 -5.25 -1.35 -5.42
CA SER A 109 -4.14 -1.59 -4.49
C SER A 109 -3.80 -0.33 -3.73
N MET A 110 -3.79 -0.41 -2.40
CA MET A 110 -3.65 0.75 -1.53
C MET A 110 -2.58 0.54 -0.48
N CYS A 111 -1.92 1.63 -0.13
CA CYS A 111 -1.00 1.65 0.99
C CYS A 111 -1.74 1.24 2.27
N SER A 112 -1.13 0.36 3.03
CA SER A 112 -1.70 -0.22 4.26
C SER A 112 -0.66 -0.16 5.39
N ARG A 113 -1.09 -0.53 6.59
CA ARG A 113 -0.27 -0.64 7.79
C ARG A 113 -0.79 -1.74 8.68
N SER A 114 0.05 -2.22 9.61
CA SER A 114 -0.44 -3.03 10.73
C SER A 114 -1.26 -2.18 11.72
N CYS A 115 -2.22 -2.85 12.36
CA CYS A 115 -3.16 -2.25 13.30
C CYS A 115 -3.49 -3.25 14.41
N GLU A 116 -4.09 -2.79 15.51
CA GLU A 116 -4.66 -3.64 16.56
C GLU A 116 -6.19 -3.50 16.61
N VAL A 117 -6.71 -2.33 16.23
CA VAL A 117 -8.14 -2.02 16.18
C VAL A 117 -8.48 -1.17 14.96
N ASP A 118 -9.76 -1.17 14.53
CA ASP A 118 -10.24 -0.34 13.41
C ASP A 118 -9.87 1.14 13.55
N GLY A 119 -9.81 1.65 14.78
CA GLY A 119 -9.43 3.03 15.08
C GLY A 119 -8.03 3.40 14.58
N ASP A 120 -7.10 2.45 14.57
CA ASP A 120 -5.72 2.66 14.13
C ASP A 120 -5.62 2.95 12.63
N CYS A 121 -6.66 2.61 11.87
CA CYS A 121 -6.75 2.85 10.43
C CYS A 121 -7.33 4.22 10.07
N LEU A 122 -7.89 4.92 11.06
CA LEU A 122 -8.61 6.19 10.85
C LEU A 122 -7.87 7.37 11.48
N ASP A 123 -7.25 7.18 12.65
CA ASP A 123 -6.64 8.24 13.44
C ASP A 123 -5.35 7.73 14.10
N GLY A 124 -4.23 8.41 13.86
CA GLY A 124 -2.95 8.15 14.55
C GLY A 124 -2.80 8.96 15.84
N GLY A 125 -3.82 9.75 16.20
CA GLY A 125 -3.84 10.66 17.33
C GLY A 125 -3.91 12.13 16.90
N ILE A 126 -3.95 13.04 17.90
CA ILE A 126 -4.15 14.49 17.72
C ILE A 126 -3.19 15.14 16.70
N THR A 127 -2.03 14.55 16.46
CA THR A 127 -0.99 15.05 15.54
C THR A 127 -0.80 14.23 14.27
N ASP A 128 -1.39 13.04 14.16
CA ASP A 128 -1.02 12.06 13.14
C ASP A 128 -2.26 11.61 12.36
N ARG A 129 -2.46 12.20 11.19
CA ARG A 129 -3.42 11.66 10.22
C ARG A 129 -2.84 10.38 9.65
N VAL A 130 -3.59 9.29 9.73
CA VAL A 130 -3.21 7.97 9.18
C VAL A 130 -3.88 7.70 7.84
N LEU A 131 -5.10 8.20 7.67
CA LEU A 131 -5.84 8.07 6.41
C LEU A 131 -5.35 9.08 5.38
N ALA A 132 -5.07 8.60 4.17
CA ALA A 132 -4.74 9.45 3.03
C ALA A 132 -5.94 10.35 2.69
N PRO A 133 -5.71 11.63 2.36
CA PRO A 133 -6.79 12.55 2.01
C PRO A 133 -7.50 12.19 0.69
N GLU A 134 -6.80 11.48 -0.19
CA GLU A 134 -7.31 10.97 -1.46
C GLU A 134 -7.18 9.44 -1.43
N THR A 135 -8.33 8.76 -1.30
CA THR A 135 -8.44 7.31 -1.22
C THR A 135 -9.48 6.82 -2.23
N ASN A 136 -9.20 5.69 -2.87
CA ASN A 136 -10.15 4.98 -3.74
C ASN A 136 -11.15 4.11 -2.95
N CYS A 137 -11.03 4.08 -1.62
CA CYS A 137 -11.94 3.40 -0.72
C CYS A 137 -13.14 4.32 -0.48
N VAL A 138 -14.31 3.90 -0.95
CA VAL A 138 -15.59 4.58 -0.74
C VAL A 138 -16.10 4.30 0.68
N GLY A 139 -15.91 3.07 1.16
CA GLY A 139 -16.21 2.65 2.52
C GLY A 139 -15.20 3.16 3.56
N SER A 140 -15.10 2.44 4.67
CA SER A 140 -14.09 2.69 5.70
C SER A 140 -12.93 1.69 5.59
N PHE A 141 -11.88 1.91 6.39
CA PHE A 141 -10.85 0.90 6.63
C PHE A 141 -11.20 0.09 7.88
N LYS A 142 -10.96 -1.22 7.83
CA LYS A 142 -11.05 -2.14 8.98
C LYS A 142 -9.69 -2.76 9.26
N CYS A 143 -9.48 -3.12 10.51
CA CYS A 143 -8.29 -3.83 10.96
C CYS A 143 -8.56 -5.34 10.97
N VAL A 144 -8.13 -6.04 9.93
CA VAL A 144 -8.49 -7.46 9.72
C VAL A 144 -7.30 -8.29 9.24
N VAL A 145 -7.36 -9.59 9.48
CA VAL A 145 -6.43 -10.57 8.89
C VAL A 145 -6.90 -10.94 7.48
N ILE A 146 -6.02 -10.79 6.49
CA ILE A 146 -6.32 -11.09 5.08
C ILE A 146 -5.54 -12.25 4.49
N GLN A 147 -4.55 -12.79 5.21
CA GLN A 147 -3.76 -13.92 4.72
C GLN A 147 -3.25 -14.80 5.86
N LYS A 148 -3.04 -16.07 5.51
CA LYS A 148 -2.47 -17.09 6.40
C LYS A 148 -1.07 -17.54 6.02
N LEU A 149 -0.42 -16.98 5.01
CA LEU A 149 0.94 -17.36 4.61
C LEU A 149 1.79 -16.13 4.31
N GLY A 150 3.12 -16.27 4.33
CA GLY A 150 4.07 -15.19 4.05
C GLY A 150 4.28 -14.20 5.20
N GLU A 151 4.97 -13.09 4.91
CA GLU A 151 5.48 -12.13 5.91
C GLU A 151 4.38 -11.47 6.77
N PHE A 152 3.15 -11.38 6.25
CA PHE A 152 1.99 -10.79 6.92
C PHE A 152 0.97 -11.83 7.38
N CYS A 153 1.38 -13.10 7.46
CA CYS A 153 0.51 -14.16 7.98
C CYS A 153 -0.06 -13.81 9.35
N CYS A 154 -1.38 -13.92 9.49
CA CYS A 154 -2.11 -13.68 10.74
C CYS A 154 -1.85 -12.31 11.36
N ARG A 155 -1.29 -11.36 10.58
CA ARG A 155 -1.09 -9.99 11.01
C ARG A 155 -2.27 -9.17 10.53
N PRO A 156 -3.00 -8.53 11.46
CA PRO A 156 -4.08 -7.62 11.08
C PRO A 156 -3.51 -6.37 10.39
N LEU A 157 -4.14 -6.00 9.28
CA LEU A 157 -3.78 -4.85 8.45
C LEU A 157 -4.98 -3.94 8.24
N CYS A 158 -4.73 -2.66 7.97
CA CYS A 158 -5.76 -1.71 7.57
C CYS A 158 -6.18 -1.95 6.13
N VAL A 159 -7.41 -2.42 5.93
CA VAL A 159 -7.92 -2.82 4.61
C VAL A 159 -9.24 -2.11 4.30
N CYS A 160 -9.40 -1.72 3.03
CA CYS A 160 -10.62 -1.08 2.56
C CYS A 160 -11.80 -2.06 2.60
N THR A 161 -12.89 -1.67 3.27
CA THR A 161 -14.11 -2.50 3.40
C THR A 161 -14.79 -2.82 2.07
N ASP A 162 -14.59 -2.00 1.05
CA ASP A 162 -15.15 -2.26 -0.28
C ASP A 162 -14.55 -3.50 -0.96
N ASP A 163 -13.33 -3.86 -0.57
CA ASP A 163 -12.59 -5.00 -1.12
C ASP A 163 -12.64 -6.21 -0.17
N LEU A 164 -13.29 -6.11 0.99
CA LEU A 164 -13.33 -7.19 1.96
C LEU A 164 -14.50 -8.15 1.73
N ASN A 165 -14.19 -9.45 1.83
CA ASN A 165 -15.20 -10.48 2.04
C ASN A 165 -15.22 -10.86 3.53
N GLU A 166 -16.20 -10.32 4.27
CA GLU A 166 -16.28 -10.50 5.73
C GLU A 166 -16.30 -11.97 6.16
N ALA A 167 -16.92 -12.85 5.38
CA ALA A 167 -16.96 -14.27 5.69
C ALA A 167 -15.57 -14.93 5.60
N VAL A 168 -14.75 -14.51 4.63
CA VAL A 168 -13.38 -15.02 4.45
C VAL A 168 -12.47 -14.47 5.55
N THR A 169 -12.59 -13.18 5.88
CA THR A 169 -11.77 -12.59 6.96
C THR A 169 -12.11 -13.17 8.32
N ASP A 170 -13.39 -13.41 8.62
CA ASP A 170 -13.82 -14.03 9.88
C ASP A 170 -13.30 -15.47 10.03
N GLU A 171 -13.24 -16.22 8.93
CA GLU A 171 -12.66 -17.55 8.89
C GLU A 171 -11.14 -17.49 9.13
N LEU A 172 -10.43 -16.60 8.44
CA LEU A 172 -8.99 -16.38 8.61
C LEU A 172 -8.63 -15.99 10.05
N GLU A 173 -9.39 -15.09 10.67
CA GLU A 173 -9.17 -14.71 12.07
C GLU A 173 -9.34 -15.89 13.02
N GLN A 174 -10.36 -16.74 12.79
CA GLN A 174 -10.58 -17.95 13.59
C GLN A 174 -9.46 -18.97 13.39
N GLU A 175 -8.97 -19.17 12.16
CA GLU A 175 -7.83 -20.04 11.88
C GLU A 175 -6.56 -19.53 12.59
N CYS A 176 -6.28 -18.24 12.48
CA CYS A 176 -5.11 -17.60 13.10
C CYS A 176 -5.16 -17.63 14.64
N ALA A 177 -6.35 -17.52 15.24
CA ALA A 177 -6.54 -17.65 16.68
C ALA A 177 -6.29 -19.08 17.21
N GLN A 178 -6.44 -20.10 16.35
CA GLN A 178 -6.21 -21.51 16.70
C GLN A 178 -4.72 -21.90 16.67
N GLY A 179 -3.86 -21.07 16.09
CA GLY A 179 -2.40 -21.21 16.17
C GLY A 179 -1.70 -20.84 14.87
N ALA A 180 -1.05 -19.67 14.86
CA ALA A 180 -0.29 -19.16 13.72
C ALA A 180 0.79 -20.13 13.19
N ALA A 181 1.32 -21.05 14.00
CA ALA A 181 2.34 -22.01 13.55
C ALA A 181 1.84 -23.00 12.48
N ALA A 182 0.55 -23.38 12.47
CA ALA A 182 -0.01 -24.26 11.44
C ALA A 182 -0.58 -23.46 10.25
N ALA A 183 -0.99 -22.21 10.49
CA ALA A 183 -1.48 -21.32 9.45
C ALA A 183 -0.32 -20.79 8.60
N CYS A 184 0.73 -20.27 9.25
CA CYS A 184 1.86 -19.55 8.67
C CYS A 184 3.06 -20.41 8.27
N GLU A 185 2.92 -21.73 8.19
CA GLU A 185 4.02 -22.58 7.72
C GLU A 185 4.28 -22.30 6.24
N ASP A 186 5.47 -21.77 5.93
CA ASP A 186 5.95 -21.63 4.56
C ASP A 186 5.85 -22.99 3.89
N ASP A 187 5.01 -23.13 2.87
CA ASP A 187 4.97 -24.33 2.04
C ASP A 187 6.23 -24.33 1.14
N GLU A 188 7.41 -24.46 1.76
CA GLU A 188 8.64 -24.87 1.10
C GLU A 188 8.63 -26.40 0.95
N THR A 189 7.56 -26.96 0.39
CA THR A 189 7.69 -28.27 -0.26
C THR A 189 8.34 -28.07 -1.62
N THR A 190 9.66 -27.95 -1.64
CA THR A 190 10.45 -28.31 -2.83
C THR A 190 10.43 -29.84 -2.96
N PRO A 191 10.05 -30.43 -4.13
CA PRO A 191 10.52 -31.75 -4.49
C PRO A 191 11.53 -31.63 -5.64
N THR A 192 12.80 -31.74 -5.25
CA THR A 192 13.87 -32.49 -5.92
C THR A 192 14.07 -32.35 -7.43
N THR A 193 15.18 -31.69 -7.80
CA THR A 193 15.96 -32.00 -9.00
C THR A 193 16.22 -33.50 -9.11
N PRO A 194 15.93 -34.17 -10.25
CA PRO A 194 16.50 -35.47 -10.51
C PRO A 194 17.89 -35.27 -11.14
N GLU A 195 18.94 -35.44 -10.33
CA GLU A 195 20.23 -35.87 -10.85
C GLU A 195 20.28 -37.40 -10.77
N GLY A 196 20.27 -38.05 -11.94
CA GLY A 196 20.34 -39.51 -12.08
C GLY A 196 20.04 -39.95 -13.50
#